data_AF-A0A4R5PMR4-F1
#
_entry.id   AF-A0A4R5PMR4-F1
#
_cell.length_a   1.000
_cell.length_b   1.000
_cell.length_c   1.000
_cell.angle_alpha   90.00
_cell.angle_beta   90.00
_cell.angle_gamma   90.00
#
_symmetry.space_group_name_H-M   'P 1'
#
loop_
_entity.id
_entity.type
_entity.pdbx_description
1 polymer ?
#
loop_
_entity_poly.entity_id
_entity_poly.type
_entity_poly.pdbx_seq_one_letter_code
_entity_poly.pdbx_strand_id
1 'polypeptide(L)'
;MTPLRLLIAVLALAFAVLIVWAIGTGTFSEAGAWLVSEPWGLVSMADLYLGFLLSSTVIFFFERRWWVAALWIFPIPFLGNVWTAVWFVLRLPEMARRLGRT
;
A
#
# COMPACT_ATOMS: atom_id res chain seq x y z
N MET A 1 -7.80 15.39 12.35
CA MET A 1 -7.12 14.07 12.37
C MET A 1 -8.08 12.92 12.07
N THR A 2 -9.23 12.84 12.72
CA THR A 2 -10.23 11.77 12.50
C THR A 2 -10.77 11.66 11.06
N PRO A 3 -11.09 12.77 10.35
CA PRO A 3 -11.63 12.66 8.98
C PRO A 3 -10.66 12.04 7.98
N LEU A 4 -9.38 12.46 8.02
CA LEU A 4 -8.35 11.89 7.14
C LEU A 4 -8.08 10.41 7.46
N ARG A 5 -8.09 10.03 8.74
CA ARG A 5 -7.94 8.63 9.15
C ARG A 5 -9.08 7.77 8.62
N LEU A 6 -10.32 8.27 8.69
CA LEU A 6 -11.50 7.59 8.14
C LEU A 6 -11.40 7.45 6.62
N LEU A 7 -10.99 8.51 5.92
CA LEU A 7 -10.77 8.45 4.48
C LEU A 7 -9.79 7.34 4.10
N ILE A 8 -8.62 7.28 4.75
CA ILE A 8 -7.63 6.23 4.47
C ILE A 8 -8.17 4.85 4.80
N ALA A 9 -8.96 4.70 5.87
CA ALA A 9 -9.60 3.43 6.21
C ALA A 9 -10.62 2.99 5.16
N VAL A 10 -11.40 3.92 4.60
CA VAL A 10 -12.33 3.65 3.49
C VAL A 10 -11.57 3.25 2.24
N LEU A 11 -10.45 3.90 1.92
CA LEU A 11 -9.59 3.51 0.80
C LEU A 11 -9.01 2.11 0.99
N ALA A 12 -8.56 1.76 2.21
CA ALA A 12 -8.09 0.41 2.52
C ALA A 12 -9.18 -0.64 2.29
N LEU A 13 -10.42 -0.34 2.72
CA LEU A 13 -11.58 -1.20 2.49
C LEU A 13 -11.90 -1.34 1.00
N ALA A 14 -11.85 -0.23 0.24
CA ALA A 14 -12.08 -0.25 -1.19
C ALA A 14 -11.07 -1.16 -1.91
N PHE A 15 -9.77 -1.06 -1.57
CA PHE A 15 -8.75 -1.98 -2.11
C PHE A 15 -9.06 -3.44 -1.77
N ALA A 16 -9.43 -3.73 -0.52
CA ALA A 16 -9.77 -5.10 -0.12
C ALA A 16 -10.98 -5.65 -0.90
N VAL A 17 -12.03 -4.84 -1.10
CA VAL A 17 -13.21 -5.21 -1.90
C VAL A 17 -12.83 -5.47 -3.35
N LEU A 18 -11.99 -4.62 -3.96
CA LEU A 18 -11.51 -4.82 -5.34
C LEU A 18 -10.70 -6.11 -5.49
N ILE A 19 -9.87 -6.46 -4.50
CA ILE A 19 -9.12 -7.72 -4.51
C ILE A 19 -10.07 -8.92 -4.45
N VAL A 20 -11.05 -8.90 -3.52
CA VAL A 20 -12.05 -9.97 -3.39
C VAL A 20 -12.85 -10.12 -4.68
N TRP A 21 -13.28 -9.01 -5.28
CA TRP A 21 -13.96 -9.01 -6.57
C TRP A 21 -13.09 -9.63 -7.67
N ALA A 22 -11.83 -9.20 -7.82
CA ALA A 22 -10.92 -9.70 -8.85
C ALA A 22 -10.64 -11.21 -8.70
N ILE A 23 -10.51 -11.71 -7.47
CA ILE A 23 -10.36 -13.15 -7.18
C ILE A 23 -11.61 -13.93 -7.64
N GLY A 24 -12.80 -13.35 -7.47
CA GLY A 24 -14.07 -14.01 -7.83
C GLY A 24 -14.42 -13.96 -9.32
N THR A 25 -13.91 -12.98 -10.07
CA THR A 25 -14.30 -12.76 -11.48
C THR A 25 -13.21 -13.07 -12.49
N GLY A 26 -11.94 -13.09 -12.09
CA GLY A 26 -10.80 -13.20 -13.02
C GLY A 26 -9.92 -14.42 -12.76
N THR A 27 -9.28 -14.90 -13.83
CA THR A 27 -8.21 -15.91 -13.76
C THR A 27 -6.86 -15.21 -13.55
N PHE A 28 -6.21 -15.49 -12.42
CA PHE A 28 -4.94 -14.86 -12.06
C PHE A 28 -3.85 -15.04 -13.12
N SER A 29 -3.79 -16.22 -13.76
CA SER A 29 -2.83 -16.53 -14.82
C SER A 29 -3.03 -15.70 -16.09
N GLU A 30 -4.27 -15.47 -16.50
CA GLU A 30 -4.57 -14.65 -17.69
C GLU A 30 -4.28 -13.18 -17.43
N ALA A 31 -4.67 -12.68 -16.26
CA ALA A 31 -4.33 -11.32 -15.84
C ALA A 31 -2.81 -11.11 -15.77
N GLY A 32 -2.07 -12.10 -15.23
CA GLY A 32 -0.61 -12.08 -15.18
C GLY A 32 0.02 -12.10 -16.57
N ALA A 33 -0.49 -12.91 -17.50
CA ALA A 33 0.00 -12.95 -18.88
C ALA A 33 -0.19 -11.61 -19.59
N TRP A 34 -1.37 -11.00 -19.45
CA TRP A 34 -1.66 -9.68 -20.00
C TRP A 34 -0.75 -8.59 -19.43
N LEU A 35 -0.52 -8.61 -18.11
CA LEU A 35 0.35 -7.64 -17.44
C LEU A 35 1.79 -7.63 -17.97
N VAL A 36 2.31 -8.78 -18.38
CA VAL A 36 3.69 -8.90 -18.88
C VAL A 36 3.80 -8.79 -20.40
N SER A 37 2.71 -8.98 -21.15
CA SER A 37 2.70 -8.91 -22.61
C SER A 37 2.35 -7.51 -23.15
N GLU A 38 1.57 -6.73 -22.41
CA GLU A 38 1.10 -5.42 -22.87
C GLU A 38 1.92 -4.26 -22.30
N PRO A 39 2.22 -3.22 -23.09
CA PRO A 39 2.98 -2.05 -22.63
C PRO A 39 2.36 -1.37 -21.40
N TRP A 40 1.03 -1.22 -21.39
CA TRP A 40 0.32 -0.65 -20.24
C TRP A 40 0.37 -1.57 -19.01
N GLY A 41 0.40 -2.89 -19.20
CA GLY A 41 0.58 -3.85 -18.12
C GLY A 41 1.92 -3.67 -17.41
N LEU A 42 3.00 -3.54 -18.20
CA LEU A 42 4.34 -3.27 -17.69
C LEU A 42 4.43 -1.93 -16.97
N VAL A 43 3.81 -0.88 -17.52
CA VAL A 43 3.73 0.45 -16.87
C VAL A 43 2.96 0.37 -15.54
N SER A 44 1.83 -0.33 -15.49
CA SER A 44 1.07 -0.51 -14.25
C SER A 44 1.86 -1.29 -13.20
N MET A 45 2.62 -2.33 -13.59
CA MET A 45 3.52 -3.02 -12.67
C MET A 45 4.64 -2.11 -12.17
N ALA A 46 5.28 -1.36 -13.07
CA ALA A 46 6.33 -0.42 -12.69
C ALA A 46 5.79 0.65 -11.72
N ASP A 47 4.64 1.26 -12.02
CA ASP A 47 3.98 2.24 -11.16
C ASP A 47 3.67 1.67 -9.76
N LEU A 48 3.11 0.46 -9.71
CA LEU A 48 2.79 -0.23 -8.47
C LEU A 48 4.04 -0.47 -7.59
N TYR A 49 5.08 -1.10 -8.15
CA TYR A 49 6.28 -1.45 -7.39
C TYR A 49 7.15 -0.24 -7.04
N LEU A 50 7.21 0.77 -7.91
CA LEU A 50 7.86 2.05 -7.56
C LEU A 50 7.08 2.77 -6.45
N GLY A 51 5.74 2.74 -6.48
CA GLY A 51 4.89 3.23 -5.41
C GLY A 51 5.12 2.50 -4.07
N PHE A 52 5.33 1.18 -4.12
CA PHE A 52 5.70 0.39 -2.94
C PHE A 52 7.07 0.79 -2.38
N LEU A 53 8.06 1.03 -3.24
CA LEU A 53 9.38 1.49 -2.82
C LEU A 53 9.33 2.87 -2.17
N LEU A 54 8.57 3.80 -2.75
CA LEU A 54 8.35 5.13 -2.18
C LEU A 54 7.69 5.04 -0.80
N SER A 55 6.62 4.25 -0.68
CA SER A 55 5.93 4.03 0.59
C SER A 55 6.85 3.36 1.63
N SER A 56 7.63 2.38 1.21
CA SER A 56 8.60 1.68 2.07
C SER A 56 9.68 2.62 2.58
N THR A 57 10.13 3.57 1.76
CA THR A 57 11.10 4.61 2.16
C THR A 57 10.51 5.48 3.27
N VAL A 58 9.26 5.93 3.13
CA VAL A 58 8.56 6.69 4.18
C VAL A 58 8.47 5.89 5.47
N ILE A 59 8.06 4.62 5.38
CA ILE A 59 7.94 3.72 6.55
C ILE A 59 9.30 3.54 7.24
N PHE A 60 10.36 3.30 6.47
CA PHE A 60 11.71 3.08 6.98
C PHE A 60 12.23 4.26 7.79
N PHE A 61 12.07 5.49 7.28
CA PHE A 61 12.52 6.69 7.97
C PHE A 61 11.58 7.12 9.12
N PHE A 62 10.31 6.74 9.06
CA PHE A 62 9.35 7.09 10.10
C PHE A 62 9.47 6.21 11.36
N GLU A 63 9.66 4.90 11.16
CA GLU A 63 9.73 3.92 12.24
C GLU A 63 11.06 4.00 12.99
N ARG A 64 11.01 4.07 14.33
CA ARG A 64 12.22 4.23 15.14
C ARG A 64 13.07 2.95 15.19
N ARG A 65 12.45 1.79 15.06
CA ARG A 65 13.07 0.46 15.20
C ARG A 65 13.07 -0.23 13.85
N TRP A 66 14.24 -0.67 13.38
CA TRP A 66 14.40 -1.25 12.04
C TRP A 66 13.55 -2.52 11.83
N TRP A 67 13.35 -3.36 12.86
CA TRP A 67 12.49 -4.54 12.75
C TRP A 67 11.00 -4.19 12.63
N VAL A 68 10.55 -3.07 13.21
CA VAL A 68 9.17 -2.60 13.03
C VAL A 68 8.99 -2.09 11.60
N ALA A 69 9.98 -1.38 11.06
CA ALA A 69 9.97 -1.00 9.64
C ALA A 69 9.91 -2.24 8.74
N ALA A 70 10.75 -3.26 9.01
CA ALA A 70 10.76 -4.50 8.25
C ALA A 70 9.41 -5.23 8.30
N LEU A 71 8.75 -5.28 9.46
CA LEU A 71 7.40 -5.86 9.61
C LEU A 71 6.37 -5.19 8.69
N TRP A 72 6.48 -3.88 8.49
CA TRP A 72 5.56 -3.14 7.63
C TRP A 72 5.93 -3.19 6.16
N ILE A 73 7.23 -3.20 5.83
CA ILE A 73 7.73 -3.16 4.45
C ILE A 73 7.63 -4.53 3.78
N PHE A 74 8.03 -5.60 4.48
CA PHE A 74 8.14 -6.94 3.88
C PHE A 74 6.83 -7.49 3.29
N PRO A 75 5.64 -7.25 3.90
CA PRO A 75 4.39 -7.72 3.32
C PRO A 75 3.87 -6.90 2.13
N ILE A 76 4.40 -5.70 1.87
CA ILE A 76 3.86 -4.78 0.85
C ILE A 76 3.83 -5.40 -0.57
N PRO A 77 4.87 -6.09 -1.07
CA PRO A 77 4.82 -6.70 -2.40
C PRO A 77 3.69 -7.74 -2.57
N PHE A 78 3.19 -8.32 -1.48
CA PHE A 78 2.18 -9.38 -1.50
C PHE A 78 0.77 -8.86 -1.19
N LEU A 79 0.66 -7.98 -0.19
CA LEU A 79 -0.62 -7.42 0.27
C LEU A 79 -0.98 -6.09 -0.40
N GLY A 80 0.00 -5.47 -1.06
CA GLY A 80 -0.13 -4.21 -1.77
C GLY A 80 -0.57 -3.04 -0.89
N ASN A 81 -1.30 -2.13 -1.50
CA ASN A 81 -1.71 -0.86 -0.89
C ASN A 81 -2.68 -1.02 0.29
N VAL A 82 -3.34 -2.18 0.44
CA VAL A 82 -4.16 -2.45 1.63
C VAL A 82 -3.29 -2.39 2.88
N TRP A 83 -2.12 -3.04 2.87
CA TRP A 83 -1.22 -3.08 4.02
C TRP A 83 -0.57 -1.73 4.30
N THR A 84 -0.15 -1.03 3.24
CA THR A 84 0.36 0.34 3.34
C THR A 84 -0.69 1.28 3.96
N ALA A 85 -1.96 1.15 3.57
CA ALA A 85 -3.04 1.95 4.14
C ALA A 85 -3.29 1.65 5.63
N VAL A 86 -3.21 0.38 6.04
CA VAL A 86 -3.27 -0.01 7.47
C VAL A 86 -2.16 0.69 8.26
N TRP A 87 -0.93 0.69 7.76
CA TRP A 87 0.17 1.40 8.40
C TRP A 87 -0.13 2.90 8.55
N PHE A 88 -0.60 3.55 7.48
CA PHE A 88 -1.00 4.95 7.53
C PHE A 88 -2.08 5.20 8.57
N VAL A 89 -3.16 4.41 8.61
CA VAL A 89 -4.24 4.55 9.60
C VAL A 89 -3.72 4.48 11.04
N LEU A 90 -2.74 3.62 11.31
CA LEU A 90 -2.16 3.43 12.64
C LEU A 90 -1.15 4.52 13.01
N ARG A 91 -0.38 5.04 12.05
CA ARG A 91 0.67 6.04 12.29
C ARG A 91 0.24 7.48 12.08
N LEU A 92 -0.90 7.74 11.44
CA LEU A 92 -1.37 9.08 11.14
C LEU A 92 -1.40 10.04 12.35
N PRO A 93 -1.89 9.64 13.54
CA PRO A 93 -1.89 10.55 14.69
C PRO A 93 -0.48 10.95 15.12
N GLU A 94 0.46 10.00 15.13
CA GLU A 94 1.86 10.26 15.47
C GLU A 94 2.55 11.11 14.40
N MET A 95 2.28 10.83 13.13
CA MET A 95 2.83 11.59 12.01
C MET A 95 2.41 13.06 12.06
N ALA A 96 1.14 13.33 12.34
CA ALA A 96 0.66 14.70 12.53
C ALA A 96 1.28 15.40 13.74
N ARG A 97 1.50 14.67 14.85
CA ARG A 97 2.20 15.23 16.01
C ARG A 97 3.65 15.62 15.70
N ARG A 98 4.36 14.85 14.85
CA ARG A 98 5.75 15.15 14.46
C ARG A 98 5.84 16.32 13.48
N LEU A 99 4.95 16.37 12.50
CA LEU A 99 4.90 17.44 11.50
C LEU A 99 4.41 18.78 12.08
N GLY A 100 3.58 18.77 13.13
CA GLY A 100 3.16 19.99 13.82
C GLY A 100 4.19 20.54 14.82
N ARG A 101 5.36 19.92 14.93
CA ARG A 101 6.45 20.32 15.86
C ARG A 101 7.70 20.85 15.14
N THR A 102 7.68 20.90 13.81
CA THR A 102 8.66 21.58 12.95
C THR A 102 8.21 22.98 12.65
#